data_AF-A0A1J3IMQ9-F1
#
_entry.id   AF-A0A1J3IMQ9-F1
#
_cell.length_a   1.000
_cell.length_b   1.000
_cell.length_c   1.000
_cell.angle_alpha   90.00
_cell.angle_beta   90.00
_cell.angle_gamma   90.00
#
_symmetry.space_group_name_H-M   'P 1'
#
loop_
_entity.id
_entity.type
_entity.pdbx_description
1 polymer ?
#
loop_
_entity_poly.entity_id
_entity_poly.type
_entity_poly.pdbx_seq_one_letter_code
_entity_poly.pdbx_strand_id
1 'polypeptide(L)'
;YIPRSFIIFPLNQRIIKTTGFIAKTAWAGAAYNLLLYILASHVLGAMWYLSSIGRQFSCWSNVCKKDNALRVLDCLPSFLDCKSLDQPERQYWQNVTQVLSHCDATSSTTNFKFGMFAEAFTTQVATTDFVSKYLYCLWWGLRNLSSYGQNITTSVYLGETLFCITICIFGLILFTLLIGNMQTSLQSMSVRVEEWRVKRRDTEEWMRHRQLPPELQERVR
;
A
#
# COMPACT_ATOMS: atom_id res chain seq x y z
N TYR A 1 1.91 14.90 7.37
CA TYR A 1 2.55 13.57 7.21
C TYR A 1 3.71 13.60 6.21
N ILE A 2 3.53 14.12 4.99
CA ILE A 2 4.58 14.21 3.95
C ILE A 2 5.92 14.84 4.43
N PRO A 3 5.93 15.94 5.22
CA PRO A 3 7.19 16.52 5.70
C PRO A 3 7.96 15.59 6.66
N ARG A 4 7.26 14.77 7.45
CA ARG A 4 7.87 13.84 8.40
C ARG A 4 8.54 12.67 7.66
N SER A 5 7.92 12.17 6.59
CA SER A 5 8.49 11.09 5.77
C SER A 5 9.81 11.51 5.08
N PHE A 6 9.90 12.75 4.59
CA PHE A 6 11.12 13.31 3.99
C PHE A 6 12.28 13.48 4.97
N ILE A 7 11.98 13.62 6.27
CA ILE A 7 13.01 13.75 7.31
C ILE A 7 13.45 12.36 7.79
N ILE A 8 12.53 11.42 7.92
CA ILE A 8 12.81 10.06 8.42
C ILE A 8 13.75 9.30 7.47
N PHE A 9 13.59 9.45 6.15
CA PHE A 9 14.39 8.72 5.17
C PHE A 9 15.91 9.04 5.22
N PRO A 10 16.36 10.31 5.15
CA PRO A 10 17.78 10.65 5.28
C PRO A 10 18.31 10.41 6.71
N LEU A 11 17.46 10.54 7.73
CA LEU A 11 17.84 10.24 9.12
C LEU A 11 18.12 8.75 9.29
N ASN A 12 17.27 7.87 8.77
CA ASN A 12 17.49 6.43 8.77
C ASN A 12 18.71 6.05 7.94
N GLN A 13 18.91 6.64 6.75
CA GLN A 13 20.13 6.40 5.96
C GLN A 13 21.42 6.79 6.72
N ARG A 14 21.40 7.91 7.46
CA ARG A 14 22.52 8.30 8.32
C ARG A 14 22.72 7.30 9.46
N ILE A 15 21.67 6.96 10.19
CA ILE A 15 21.75 5.98 11.29
C ILE A 15 22.30 4.64 10.79
N ILE A 16 21.85 4.18 9.63
CA ILE A 16 22.32 2.95 8.97
C ILE A 16 23.81 3.03 8.65
N LYS A 17 24.28 4.14 8.06
CA LYS A 17 25.70 4.36 7.74
C LYS A 17 26.58 4.43 9.00
N THR A 18 26.07 5.00 10.09
CA THR A 18 26.86 5.25 11.30
C THR A 18 26.89 4.07 12.27
N THR A 19 25.83 3.25 12.33
CA THR A 19 25.73 2.13 13.30
C THR A 19 26.15 0.77 12.74
N GLY A 20 26.31 0.63 11.41
CA GLY A 20 26.70 -0.64 10.79
C GLY A 20 25.73 -1.80 11.04
N PHE A 21 24.53 -1.53 11.58
CA PHE A 21 23.58 -2.58 11.99
C PHE A 21 23.06 -3.39 10.79
N ILE A 22 22.95 -2.77 9.61
CA ILE A 22 22.62 -3.49 8.37
C ILE A 22 23.74 -4.46 7.93
N ALA A 23 24.99 -4.24 8.36
CA ALA A 23 26.10 -5.14 8.07
C ALA A 23 26.21 -6.33 9.04
N LYS A 24 25.49 -6.35 10.18
CA LYS A 24 25.66 -7.42 11.17
C LYS A 24 24.80 -8.66 10.91
N THR A 25 23.68 -8.54 10.22
CA THR A 25 22.79 -9.68 9.88
C THR A 25 22.01 -9.41 8.60
N ALA A 26 22.13 -10.28 7.61
CA ALA A 26 21.39 -10.24 6.33
C ALA A 26 19.87 -10.03 6.51
N TRP A 27 19.31 -10.54 7.61
CA TRP A 27 17.89 -10.41 7.96
C TRP A 27 17.43 -8.98 8.27
N ALA A 28 18.33 -8.10 8.74
CA ALA A 28 17.99 -6.70 9.03
C ALA A 28 17.70 -5.89 7.76
N GLY A 29 18.44 -6.15 6.67
CA GLY A 29 18.19 -5.54 5.37
C GLY A 29 16.87 -6.02 4.76
N ALA A 30 16.55 -7.30 4.91
CA ALA A 30 15.28 -7.87 4.50
C ALA A 30 14.08 -7.22 5.23
N ALA A 31 14.14 -7.14 6.57
CA ALA A 31 13.08 -6.53 7.37
C ALA A 31 12.89 -5.03 7.05
N TYR A 32 13.98 -4.30 6.79
CA TYR A 32 13.91 -2.89 6.40
C TYR A 32 13.19 -2.68 5.06
N ASN A 33 13.54 -3.47 4.05
CA ASN A 33 12.87 -3.41 2.74
C ASN A 33 11.38 -3.76 2.84
N LEU A 34 11.04 -4.77 3.65
CA LEU A 34 9.64 -5.12 3.90
C LEU A 34 8.87 -3.98 4.59
N LEU A 35 9.49 -3.31 5.56
CA LEU A 35 8.87 -2.17 6.24
C LEU A 35 8.63 -1.00 5.28
N LEU A 36 9.59 -0.70 4.40
CA LEU A 36 9.40 0.31 3.35
C LEU A 36 8.29 -0.09 2.37
N TYR A 37 8.20 -1.37 2.02
CA TYR A 37 7.14 -1.89 1.15
C TYR A 37 5.75 -1.71 1.79
N ILE A 38 5.59 -2.10 3.06
CA ILE A 38 4.34 -1.92 3.83
C ILE A 38 4.00 -0.43 3.95
N LEU A 39 4.98 0.44 4.19
CA LEU A 39 4.76 1.88 4.24
C LEU A 39 4.28 2.44 2.90
N ALA A 40 4.89 2.02 1.79
CA ALA A 40 4.45 2.41 0.45
C ALA A 40 3.02 1.92 0.17
N SER A 41 2.68 0.69 0.56
CA SER A 41 1.32 0.16 0.48
C SER A 41 0.32 0.97 1.31
N HIS A 42 0.70 1.38 2.52
CA HIS A 42 -0.14 2.24 3.36
C HIS A 42 -0.41 3.59 2.69
N VAL A 43 0.64 4.25 2.19
CA VAL A 43 0.52 5.55 1.49
C VAL A 43 -0.35 5.40 0.25
N LEU A 44 -0.16 4.33 -0.53
CA LEU A 44 -0.98 4.06 -1.71
C LEU A 44 -2.45 3.82 -1.36
N GLY A 45 -2.74 3.01 -0.35
CA GLY A 45 -4.09 2.76 0.12
C GLY A 45 -4.80 4.04 0.60
N ALA A 46 -4.08 4.90 1.32
CA ALA A 46 -4.62 6.19 1.77
C ALA A 46 -4.90 7.14 0.60
N MET A 47 -3.99 7.21 -0.39
CA MET A 47 -4.19 8.01 -1.60
C MET A 47 -5.39 7.49 -2.41
N TRP A 48 -5.53 6.18 -2.56
CA TRP A 48 -6.69 5.57 -3.20
C TRP A 48 -7.98 5.94 -2.48
N TYR A 49 -8.05 5.77 -1.15
CA TYR A 49 -9.25 6.12 -0.38
C TYR A 49 -9.63 7.60 -0.54
N LEU A 50 -8.66 8.51 -0.40
CA LEU A 50 -8.91 9.95 -0.56
C LEU A 50 -9.40 10.28 -1.97
N SER A 51 -8.82 9.62 -2.98
CA SER A 51 -9.22 9.78 -4.38
C SER A 51 -10.61 9.23 -4.64
N SER A 52 -11.00 8.13 -3.97
CA SER A 52 -12.37 7.59 -4.03
C SER A 52 -13.40 8.55 -3.46
N ILE A 53 -13.14 9.15 -2.30
CA ILE A 53 -14.01 10.20 -1.72
C ILE A 53 -14.05 11.43 -2.63
N GLY A 54 -12.90 11.84 -3.18
CA GLY A 54 -12.83 12.93 -4.16
C GLY A 54 -13.63 12.66 -5.44
N ARG A 55 -13.63 11.41 -5.91
CA ARG A 55 -14.41 10.97 -7.07
C ARG A 55 -15.91 11.02 -6.80
N GLN A 56 -16.35 10.57 -5.63
CA GLN A 56 -17.74 10.70 -5.17
C GLN A 56 -18.18 12.16 -5.10
N PHE A 57 -17.36 13.01 -4.48
CA PHE A 57 -17.63 14.44 -4.40
C PHE A 57 -17.69 15.10 -5.79
N SER A 58 -16.81 14.70 -6.73
CA SER A 58 -16.85 15.18 -8.11
C SER A 58 -18.15 14.79 -8.81
N CYS A 59 -18.65 13.57 -8.61
CA CYS A 59 -19.96 13.16 -9.11
C CYS A 59 -21.06 14.07 -8.51
N TRP A 60 -21.07 14.23 -7.19
CA TRP A 60 -22.08 15.05 -6.52
C TRP A 60 -22.08 16.49 -7.02
N SER A 61 -20.90 17.10 -7.13
CA SER A 61 -20.76 18.46 -7.64
C SER A 61 -21.25 18.58 -9.09
N ASN A 62 -20.99 17.59 -9.94
CA ASN A 62 -21.41 17.64 -11.34
C ASN A 62 -22.92 17.52 -11.49
N VAL A 63 -23.56 16.59 -10.77
CA VAL A 63 -25.02 16.42 -10.80
C VAL A 63 -25.71 17.65 -10.22
N CYS A 64 -25.22 18.13 -9.07
CA CYS A 64 -25.75 19.33 -8.41
C CYS A 64 -25.69 20.56 -9.34
N LYS A 65 -24.54 20.81 -9.99
CA LYS A 65 -24.40 21.91 -10.97
C LYS A 65 -25.34 21.76 -12.16
N LYS A 66 -25.60 20.53 -12.61
CA LYS A 66 -26.52 20.24 -13.71
C LYS A 66 -27.97 20.53 -13.32
N ASP A 67 -28.41 20.10 -12.14
CA ASP A 67 -29.76 20.37 -11.62
C ASP A 67 -30.02 21.88 -11.47
N ASN A 68 -29.01 22.62 -10.99
CA ASN A 68 -29.06 24.07 -10.87
C ASN A 68 -29.12 24.77 -12.23
N ALA A 69 -28.35 24.30 -13.22
CA ALA A 69 -28.40 24.83 -14.58
C ALA A 69 -29.77 24.61 -15.25
N LEU A 70 -30.43 23.49 -14.93
CA LEU A 70 -31.78 23.16 -15.39
C LEU A 70 -32.90 23.83 -14.57
N ARG A 71 -32.55 24.60 -13.52
CA ARG A 71 -33.47 25.24 -12.57
C ARG A 71 -34.45 24.25 -11.91
N VAL A 72 -34.02 23.00 -11.74
CA VAL A 72 -34.80 21.98 -11.03
C VAL A 72 -34.65 22.18 -9.52
N LEU A 73 -33.42 22.43 -9.06
CA LEU A 73 -33.09 22.62 -7.65
C LEU A 73 -31.79 23.43 -7.53
N ASP A 74 -31.76 24.38 -6.59
CA ASP A 74 -30.56 25.18 -6.34
C ASP A 74 -29.43 24.31 -5.80
N CYS A 75 -28.25 24.46 -6.41
CA CYS A 75 -27.05 23.74 -5.97
C CYS A 75 -26.30 24.53 -4.91
N LEU A 76 -26.43 24.09 -3.67
CA LEU A 76 -25.71 24.66 -2.53
C LEU A 76 -24.51 23.77 -2.18
N PRO A 77 -23.25 24.22 -2.43
CA PRO A 77 -22.07 23.41 -2.14
C PRO A 77 -21.93 23.03 -0.66
N SER A 78 -22.48 23.84 0.25
CA SER A 78 -22.54 23.55 1.68
C SER A 78 -23.34 22.29 2.00
N PHE A 79 -24.31 21.89 1.16
CA PHE A 79 -25.11 20.68 1.40
C PHE A 79 -24.38 19.39 0.98
N LEU A 80 -23.29 19.51 0.21
CA LEU A 80 -22.46 18.39 -0.21
C LEU A 80 -21.42 17.97 0.83
N ASP A 81 -21.27 18.74 1.92
CA ASP A 81 -20.36 18.43 3.02
C ASP A 81 -21.09 17.81 4.23
N CYS A 82 -20.32 17.38 5.22
CA CYS A 82 -20.85 16.82 6.46
C CYS A 82 -21.18 17.86 7.54
N LYS A 83 -20.92 19.15 7.31
CA LYS A 83 -21.16 20.20 8.31
C LYS A 83 -22.62 20.60 8.39
N SER A 84 -23.36 20.40 7.31
CA SER A 84 -24.77 20.77 7.18
C SER A 84 -25.74 19.62 7.53
N LEU A 85 -25.26 18.47 8.02
CA LEU A 85 -26.08 17.27 8.27
C LEU A 85 -27.33 17.54 9.11
N ASP A 86 -27.20 18.38 10.13
CA ASP A 86 -28.27 18.71 11.09
C ASP A 86 -29.19 19.84 10.61
N GLN A 87 -28.92 20.44 9.45
CA GLN A 87 -29.73 21.54 8.92
C GLN A 87 -31.02 20.99 8.29
N PRO A 88 -32.20 21.50 8.67
CA PRO A 88 -33.48 21.04 8.12
C PRO A 88 -33.58 21.31 6.62
N GLU A 89 -32.98 22.39 6.10
CA GLU A 89 -32.98 22.68 4.66
C GLU A 89 -32.22 21.61 3.87
N ARG A 90 -31.10 21.11 4.41
CA ARG A 90 -30.34 20.02 3.79
C ARG A 90 -31.13 18.72 3.79
N GLN A 91 -31.82 18.40 4.87
CA GLN A 91 -32.65 17.19 4.94
C GLN A 91 -33.76 17.20 3.90
N TYR A 92 -34.41 18.36 3.71
CA TYR A 92 -35.37 18.56 2.62
C TYR A 92 -34.71 18.40 1.25
N TRP A 93 -33.58 19.08 1.01
CA TRP A 93 -32.82 18.98 -0.24
C TRP A 93 -32.42 17.54 -0.56
N GLN A 94 -32.01 16.75 0.45
CA GLN A 94 -31.59 15.36 0.30
C GLN A 94 -32.72 14.44 -0.18
N ASN A 95 -33.98 14.73 0.18
CA ASN A 95 -35.13 13.94 -0.25
C ASN A 95 -35.54 14.22 -1.69
N VAL A 96 -35.23 15.41 -2.22
CA VAL A 96 -35.66 15.86 -3.55
C VAL A 96 -34.55 15.75 -4.60
N THR A 97 -33.28 15.82 -4.16
CA THR A 97 -32.12 15.83 -5.05
C THR A 97 -31.91 14.51 -5.80
N GLN A 98 -31.47 14.60 -7.06
CA GLN A 98 -31.03 13.43 -7.85
C GLN A 98 -29.54 13.11 -7.65
N VAL A 99 -28.84 13.91 -6.83
CA VAL A 99 -27.41 13.74 -6.57
C VAL A 99 -27.09 12.36 -6.01
N LEU A 100 -27.89 11.85 -5.07
CA LEU A 100 -27.63 10.55 -4.44
C LEU A 100 -27.90 9.38 -5.40
N SER A 101 -28.99 9.45 -6.17
CA SER A 101 -29.37 8.38 -7.09
C SER A 101 -28.43 8.29 -8.30
N HIS A 102 -27.93 9.42 -8.80
CA HIS A 102 -27.01 9.44 -9.95
C HIS A 102 -25.53 9.19 -9.59
N CYS A 103 -25.18 9.30 -8.30
CA CYS A 103 -23.83 9.08 -7.78
C CYS A 103 -23.74 7.87 -6.86
N ASP A 104 -24.45 6.81 -7.22
CA ASP A 104 -24.35 5.51 -6.58
C ASP A 104 -23.49 4.57 -7.43
N ALA A 105 -22.35 4.17 -6.88
CA ALA A 105 -21.43 3.23 -7.52
C ALA A 105 -21.92 1.77 -7.45
N THR A 106 -22.89 1.47 -6.60
CA THR A 106 -23.49 0.14 -6.45
C THR A 106 -24.64 -0.10 -7.42
N SER A 107 -25.30 0.98 -7.84
CA SER A 107 -26.40 0.92 -8.80
C SER A 107 -25.87 0.80 -10.23
N SER A 108 -26.43 -0.16 -10.98
CA SER A 108 -26.14 -0.36 -12.42
C SER A 108 -26.82 0.69 -13.32
N THR A 109 -27.73 1.50 -12.78
CA THR A 109 -28.50 2.49 -13.54
C THR A 109 -27.79 3.83 -13.67
N THR A 110 -26.64 4.02 -13.01
CA THR A 110 -25.92 5.29 -13.01
C THR A 110 -24.98 5.40 -14.22
N ASN A 111 -25.05 6.54 -14.91
CA ASN A 111 -24.16 6.82 -16.05
C ASN A 111 -22.74 7.21 -15.61
N PHE A 112 -22.56 7.62 -14.36
CA PHE A 112 -21.27 8.05 -13.84
C PHE A 112 -20.34 6.85 -13.61
N LYS A 113 -19.18 6.86 -14.28
CA LYS A 113 -18.19 5.78 -14.15
C LYS A 113 -17.19 6.11 -13.05
N PHE A 114 -17.27 5.36 -11.95
CA PHE A 114 -16.34 5.41 -10.82
C PHE A 114 -15.01 4.67 -11.07
N GLY A 115 -14.98 3.73 -12.02
CA GLY A 115 -13.79 2.95 -12.35
C GLY A 115 -13.17 2.29 -11.11
N MET A 116 -11.87 2.45 -10.92
CA MET A 116 -11.12 1.82 -9.83
C MET A 116 -11.52 2.31 -8.43
N PHE A 117 -12.24 3.42 -8.34
CA PHE A 117 -12.71 3.99 -7.09
C PHE A 117 -14.08 3.42 -6.66
N ALA A 118 -14.76 2.69 -7.56
CA ALA A 118 -16.04 2.05 -7.26
C ALA A 118 -15.94 1.08 -6.08
N GLU A 119 -14.81 0.35 -6.00
CA GLU A 119 -14.54 -0.64 -4.96
C GLU A 119 -14.70 -0.07 -3.55
N ALA A 120 -14.39 1.21 -3.31
CA ALA A 120 -14.55 1.85 -1.99
C ALA A 120 -16.01 1.93 -1.51
N PHE A 121 -16.97 1.93 -2.44
CA PHE A 121 -18.39 2.05 -2.16
C PHE A 121 -19.10 0.70 -2.26
N THR A 122 -18.76 -0.12 -3.26
CA THR A 122 -19.34 -1.47 -3.41
C THR A 122 -18.96 -2.40 -2.27
N THR A 123 -17.79 -2.20 -1.65
CA THR A 123 -17.34 -2.96 -0.48
C THR A 123 -17.61 -2.26 0.84
N GLN A 124 -18.33 -1.14 0.83
CA GLN A 124 -18.71 -0.36 2.03
C GLN A 124 -17.53 0.16 2.86
N VAL A 125 -16.34 0.25 2.27
CA VAL A 125 -15.13 0.77 2.93
C VAL A 125 -15.30 2.25 3.29
N ALA A 126 -16.06 3.01 2.51
CA ALA A 126 -16.35 4.41 2.83
C ALA A 126 -17.15 4.57 4.15
N THR A 127 -18.07 3.65 4.43
CA THR A 127 -19.05 3.74 5.53
C THR A 127 -18.63 2.99 6.79
N THR A 128 -17.69 2.04 6.70
CA THR A 128 -17.22 1.26 7.86
C THR A 128 -16.34 2.05 8.85
N ASP A 129 -16.16 1.47 10.04
CA ASP A 129 -15.33 2.00 11.12
C ASP A 129 -13.86 2.15 10.72
N PHE A 130 -13.14 2.99 11.46
CA PHE A 130 -11.77 3.37 11.13
C PHE A 130 -10.81 2.17 10.99
N VAL A 131 -10.87 1.18 11.88
CA VAL A 131 -9.94 0.04 11.85
C VAL A 131 -10.14 -0.82 10.61
N SER A 132 -11.38 -1.19 10.31
CA SER A 132 -11.74 -1.95 9.10
C SER A 132 -11.37 -1.19 7.84
N LYS A 133 -11.67 0.10 7.79
CA LYS A 133 -11.30 1.01 6.70
C LYS A 133 -9.79 1.07 6.51
N TYR A 134 -9.03 1.24 7.59
CA TYR A 134 -7.57 1.30 7.58
C TYR A 134 -6.95 0.00 7.04
N LEU A 135 -7.34 -1.15 7.60
CA LEU A 135 -6.82 -2.45 7.20
C LEU A 135 -7.16 -2.77 5.75
N TYR A 136 -8.38 -2.43 5.31
CA TYR A 136 -8.77 -2.62 3.92
C TYR A 136 -7.96 -1.74 2.97
N CYS A 137 -7.75 -0.46 3.29
CA CYS A 137 -6.92 0.41 2.47
C CYS A 137 -5.47 -0.08 2.39
N LEU A 138 -4.91 -0.54 3.52
CA LEU A 138 -3.58 -1.15 3.54
C LEU A 138 -3.52 -2.40 2.66
N TRP A 139 -4.52 -3.28 2.77
CA TRP A 139 -4.65 -4.47 1.93
C TRP A 139 -4.75 -4.11 0.44
N TRP A 140 -5.58 -3.11 0.10
CA TRP A 140 -5.73 -2.64 -1.28
C TRP A 140 -4.39 -2.16 -1.85
N GLY A 141 -3.64 -1.35 -1.09
CA GLY A 141 -2.32 -0.89 -1.49
C GLY A 141 -1.30 -2.03 -1.63
N LEU A 142 -1.32 -2.99 -0.71
CA LEU A 142 -0.43 -4.16 -0.73
C LEU A 142 -0.71 -5.05 -1.95
N ARG A 143 -2.00 -5.36 -2.20
CA ARG A 143 -2.47 -6.15 -3.34
C ARG A 143 -1.98 -5.56 -4.65
N ASN A 144 -2.23 -4.26 -4.86
CA ASN A 144 -1.95 -3.61 -6.15
C ASN A 144 -0.47 -3.32 -6.41
N LEU A 145 0.33 -3.04 -5.37
CA LEU A 145 1.79 -2.97 -5.55
C LEU A 145 2.39 -4.33 -5.88
N SER A 146 1.88 -5.39 -5.27
CA SER A 146 2.42 -6.75 -5.44
C SER A 146 2.03 -7.39 -6.77
N SER A 147 0.90 -6.98 -7.35
CA SER A 147 0.41 -7.45 -8.65
C SER A 147 0.60 -6.43 -9.77
N TYR A 148 1.33 -5.35 -9.53
CA TYR A 148 1.56 -4.29 -10.53
C TYR A 148 0.26 -3.71 -11.12
N GLY A 149 -0.80 -3.63 -10.32
CA GLY A 149 -2.10 -3.09 -10.74
C GLY A 149 -2.87 -3.95 -11.75
N GLN A 150 -2.50 -5.22 -11.96
CA GLN A 150 -3.10 -6.08 -13.01
C GLN A 150 -4.63 -6.27 -12.90
N ASN A 151 -5.21 -6.17 -11.70
CA ASN A 151 -6.63 -6.40 -11.47
C ASN A 151 -7.41 -5.08 -11.26
N ILE A 152 -6.87 -3.96 -11.72
CA ILE A 152 -7.49 -2.64 -11.60
C ILE A 152 -8.29 -2.34 -12.87
N THR A 153 -9.60 -2.12 -12.71
CA THR A 153 -10.47 -1.67 -13.79
C THR A 153 -10.57 -0.14 -13.80
N THR A 154 -10.01 0.51 -14.82
CA THR A 154 -10.07 1.98 -14.97
C THR A 154 -11.18 2.41 -15.90
N SER A 155 -11.75 3.59 -15.66
CA SER A 155 -12.55 4.29 -16.66
C SER A 155 -11.64 5.09 -17.62
N VAL A 156 -12.23 5.81 -18.58
CA VAL A 156 -11.50 6.76 -19.46
C VAL A 156 -11.09 8.06 -18.74
N TYR A 157 -11.30 8.15 -17.43
CA TYR A 157 -10.94 9.32 -16.65
C TYR A 157 -9.41 9.42 -16.49
N LEU A 158 -8.84 10.54 -16.97
CA LEU A 158 -7.40 10.79 -16.98
C LEU A 158 -6.72 10.55 -15.63
N GLY A 159 -7.34 10.99 -14.53
CA GLY A 159 -6.79 10.83 -13.18
C GLY A 159 -6.67 9.37 -12.74
N GLU A 160 -7.62 8.51 -13.12
CA GLU A 160 -7.56 7.07 -12.85
C GLU A 160 -6.44 6.42 -13.67
N THR A 161 -6.34 6.74 -14.96
CA THR A 161 -5.32 6.16 -15.85
C THR A 161 -3.91 6.53 -15.39
N LEU A 162 -3.67 7.81 -15.06
CA LEU A 162 -2.37 8.26 -14.56
C LEU A 162 -2.03 7.59 -13.22
N PHE A 163 -2.99 7.50 -12.30
CA PHE A 163 -2.79 6.82 -11.02
C PHE A 163 -2.46 5.34 -11.22
N CYS A 164 -3.18 4.65 -12.11
CA CYS A 164 -2.90 3.25 -12.47
C CYS A 164 -1.47 3.07 -13.02
N ILE A 165 -1.05 3.92 -13.97
CA ILE A 165 0.32 3.89 -14.53
C ILE A 165 1.36 4.03 -13.41
N THR A 166 1.15 4.95 -12.47
CA THR A 166 2.07 5.10 -11.33
C THR A 166 2.13 3.85 -10.47
N ILE A 167 1.00 3.20 -10.19
CA ILE A 167 0.94 1.93 -9.44
C ILE A 167 1.74 0.84 -10.16
N CYS A 168 1.59 0.71 -11.48
CA CYS A 168 2.32 -0.29 -12.25
C CYS A 168 3.84 -0.07 -12.17
N ILE A 169 4.31 1.17 -12.38
CA ILE A 169 5.74 1.49 -12.35
C ILE A 169 6.34 1.30 -10.95
N PHE A 170 5.69 1.85 -9.91
CA PHE A 170 6.18 1.72 -8.54
C PHE A 170 6.10 0.28 -8.04
N GLY A 171 5.04 -0.46 -8.39
CA GLY A 171 4.91 -1.87 -8.07
C GLY A 171 6.06 -2.70 -8.65
N LEU A 172 6.38 -2.51 -9.93
CA LEU A 172 7.48 -3.21 -10.60
C LEU A 172 8.82 -2.93 -9.90
N ILE A 173 9.15 -1.65 -9.69
CA ILE A 173 10.41 -1.25 -9.05
C ILE A 173 10.52 -1.83 -7.63
N LEU A 174 9.49 -1.64 -6.81
CA LEU A 174 9.52 -2.08 -5.41
C LEU A 174 9.57 -3.60 -5.29
N PHE A 175 8.84 -4.33 -6.12
CA PHE A 175 8.84 -5.78 -6.08
C PHE A 175 10.17 -6.37 -6.56
N THR A 176 10.78 -5.81 -7.62
CA THR A 176 12.12 -6.21 -8.06
C THR A 176 13.16 -5.93 -6.97
N LEU A 177 13.11 -4.78 -6.31
CA LEU A 177 14.00 -4.46 -5.19
C LEU A 177 13.80 -5.42 -4.01
N LEU A 178 12.55 -5.78 -3.70
CA LEU A 178 12.24 -6.72 -2.64
C LEU A 178 12.84 -8.11 -2.95
N ILE A 179 12.56 -8.65 -4.14
CA ILE A 179 13.10 -9.96 -4.56
C ILE A 179 14.62 -9.94 -4.55
N GLY A 180 15.24 -8.93 -5.17
CA GLY A 180 16.71 -8.84 -5.26
C GLY A 180 17.36 -8.84 -3.88
N ASN A 181 16.85 -8.02 -2.97
CA ASN A 181 17.38 -7.93 -1.61
C ASN A 181 17.11 -9.20 -0.78
N MET A 182 15.96 -9.86 -0.97
CA MET A 182 15.70 -11.17 -0.33
C MET A 182 16.65 -12.25 -0.85
N GLN A 183 16.88 -12.30 -2.17
CA GLN A 183 17.76 -13.27 -2.80
C GLN A 183 19.20 -13.12 -2.30
N THR A 184 19.73 -11.89 -2.26
CA THR A 184 21.06 -11.63 -1.69
C THR A 184 21.14 -12.02 -0.22
N SER A 185 20.09 -11.75 0.56
CA SER A 185 20.04 -12.11 1.98
C SER A 185 20.09 -13.63 2.18
N LEU A 186 19.28 -14.38 1.42
CA LEU A 186 19.26 -15.85 1.48
C LEU A 186 20.58 -16.46 0.99
N GLN A 187 21.17 -15.92 -0.08
CA GLN A 187 22.47 -16.38 -0.59
C GLN A 187 23.60 -16.16 0.43
N SER A 188 23.62 -15.02 1.12
CA SER A 188 24.62 -14.77 2.16
C SER A 188 24.50 -15.74 3.34
N MET A 189 23.28 -16.12 3.72
CA MET A 189 23.05 -17.13 4.75
C MET A 189 23.53 -18.52 4.29
N SER A 190 23.23 -18.93 3.06
CA SER A 190 23.68 -20.21 2.53
C SER A 190 25.21 -20.28 2.44
N VAL A 191 25.88 -19.20 1.99
CA VAL A 191 27.35 -19.15 1.94
C VAL A 191 27.95 -19.34 3.32
N ARG A 192 27.44 -18.64 4.34
CA ARG A 192 27.94 -18.78 5.71
C ARG A 192 27.74 -20.21 6.26
N VAL A 193 26.62 -20.86 5.93
CA VAL A 193 26.37 -22.27 6.31
C VAL A 193 27.36 -23.19 5.60
N GLU A 194 27.64 -22.96 4.32
CA GLU A 194 28.63 -23.74 3.57
C GLU A 194 30.05 -23.52 4.09
N GLU A 195 30.45 -22.29 4.42
CA GLU A 195 31.74 -22.02 5.07
C GLU A 195 31.90 -22.78 6.38
N TRP A 196 30.86 -22.79 7.23
CA TRP A 196 30.86 -23.59 8.46
C TRP A 196 30.94 -25.09 8.19
N ARG A 197 30.24 -25.59 7.17
CA ARG A 197 30.30 -27.00 6.75
C ARG A 197 31.70 -27.39 6.24
N VAL A 198 32.33 -26.53 5.45
CA VAL A 198 33.71 -26.73 4.95
C VAL A 198 34.69 -26.73 6.12
N LYS A 199 34.65 -25.71 6.97
CA LYS A 199 35.55 -25.61 8.13
C LYS A 199 35.41 -26.79 9.09
N ARG A 200 34.19 -27.29 9.30
CA ARG A 200 33.95 -28.52 10.09
C ARG A 200 34.60 -29.73 9.44
N ARG A 201 34.43 -29.92 8.12
CA ARG A 201 35.04 -31.03 7.38
C ARG A 201 36.56 -30.98 7.43
N ASP A 202 37.15 -29.81 7.21
CA ASP A 202 38.60 -29.60 7.29
C ASP A 202 39.12 -29.93 8.69
N THR A 203 38.39 -29.53 9.74
CA THR A 203 38.74 -29.87 11.13
C THR A 203 38.67 -31.36 11.37
N GLU A 204 37.62 -32.05 10.88
CA GLU A 204 37.47 -33.50 11.01
C GLU A 204 38.57 -34.28 10.23
N GLU A 205 38.91 -33.85 9.01
CA GLU A 205 40.00 -34.44 8.23
C GLU A 205 41.37 -34.21 8.89
N TRP A 206 41.63 -33.00 9.38
CA TRP A 206 42.84 -32.69 10.13
C TRP A 206 42.97 -33.55 11.39
N MET A 207 41.86 -33.75 12.13
CA MET A 207 41.86 -34.59 13.33
C MET A 207 42.16 -36.06 13.03
N ARG A 208 41.59 -36.59 11.93
CA ARG A 208 41.89 -37.95 11.45
C ARG A 208 43.36 -38.09 11.04
N HIS A 209 43.89 -37.11 10.32
CA HIS A 209 45.28 -37.14 9.86
C HIS A 209 46.28 -37.14 11.03
N ARG A 210 45.97 -36.43 12.12
CA ARG A 210 46.79 -36.41 13.34
C ARG A 210 46.55 -37.56 14.31
N GLN A 211 45.67 -38.51 13.97
CA GLN A 211 45.34 -39.68 14.81
C GLN A 211 44.97 -39.30 16.25
N LEU A 212 44.20 -38.22 16.42
CA LEU A 212 43.77 -37.78 17.75
C LEU A 212 42.90 -38.88 18.42
N PRO A 213 43.10 -39.18 19.71
CA PRO A 213 42.22 -40.06 20.48
C PRO A 213 40.74 -39.63 20.38
N PRO A 214 39.79 -40.58 20.39
CA PRO A 214 38.36 -40.29 20.22
C PRO A 214 37.81 -39.29 21.26
N GLU A 215 38.28 -39.35 22.51
CA GLU A 215 37.91 -38.42 23.57
C GLU A 215 38.28 -36.95 23.25
N LEU A 216 39.41 -36.74 22.57
CA LEU A 216 39.82 -35.39 22.15
C LEU A 216 39.06 -34.92 20.91
N GLN A 217 38.67 -35.83 20.01
CA GLN A 217 37.84 -35.48 18.85
C GLN A 217 36.43 -35.07 19.26
N GLU A 218 35.82 -35.76 20.22
CA GLU A 218 34.50 -35.40 20.76
C GLU A 218 34.48 -34.03 21.43
N ARG A 219 35.59 -33.62 22.08
CA ARG A 219 35.69 -32.30 22.71
C ARG A 219 35.84 -31.13 21.72
N VAL A 220 36.32 -31.39 20.50
CA VAL A 220 36.57 -30.37 19.47
C VAL A 220 35.38 -30.19 18.53
N ARG A 221 34.52 -31.21 18.41
CA ARG A 221 33.32 -31.21 17.56
C ARG A 221 32.18 -30.36 18.12
#